data_AF-A0A8S1U9Q1-F1
#
_entry.id   AF-A0A8S1U9Q1-F1
#
_cell.length_a   1.000
_cell.length_b   1.000
_cell.length_c   1.000
_cell.angle_alpha   90.00
_cell.angle_beta   90.00
_cell.angle_gamma   90.00
#
_symmetry.space_group_name_H-M   'P 1'
#
loop_
_entity.id
_entity.type
_entity.pdbx_description
1 polymer ?
#
loop_
_entity_poly.entity_id
_entity_poly.type
_entity_poly.pdbx_seq_one_letter_code
_entity_poly.pdbx_strand_id
1 'polypeptide(L)'
;MDIYQMLDNFISMNYGSKQGLKFKLINYSIELDHLTKLPQLQLQAEENYKFIKKFSEITLLTEKELQFFETVLREHKYGKINLSQFYSQIQSQKQVIVVESEDHLQQCCIDIIQNYTILGVDIEHYSDKVDDFKISFACTIQLSTVEMDYIIDVMKLRHVCNKYLTPIFENQKLLKIFHGCEVDFRVLFSDLKIIVKNILDTSKIDMALIKSPNAQSLEKLCKQYLNIHLDKLYQTSDWRIRPLPQQMIEYARLDSASLLFLYPILIDECRKSNLVTKVFNQCQKLSLITQYPLINIINKD
;
A
#
# COMPACT_ATOMS: atom_id res chain seq x y z
N MET A 1 -29.63 7.53 -10.45
CA MET A 1 -29.29 6.16 -10.02
C MET A 1 -28.27 6.31 -8.89
N ASP A 2 -28.65 5.96 -7.67
CA ASP A 2 -27.82 6.15 -6.46
C ASP A 2 -26.60 5.20 -6.50
N ILE A 3 -25.48 5.59 -5.88
CA ILE A 3 -24.22 4.84 -5.82
C ILE A 3 -24.44 3.41 -5.30
N TYR A 4 -25.43 3.21 -4.43
CA TYR A 4 -25.86 1.89 -3.96
C TYR A 4 -26.31 0.97 -5.11
N GLN A 5 -27.00 1.53 -6.10
CA GLN A 5 -27.52 0.79 -7.24
C GLN A 5 -26.46 0.55 -8.32
N MET A 6 -25.40 1.39 -8.38
CA MET A 6 -24.21 1.10 -9.19
C MET A 6 -23.35 0.00 -8.58
N LEU A 7 -23.24 -0.06 -7.25
CA LEU A 7 -22.53 -1.12 -6.53
C LEU A 7 -23.28 -2.46 -6.63
N ASP A 8 -24.60 -2.47 -6.47
CA ASP A 8 -25.41 -3.69 -6.65
C ASP A 8 -25.35 -4.22 -8.09
N ASN A 9 -25.32 -3.33 -9.08
CA ASN A 9 -25.14 -3.72 -10.48
C ASN A 9 -23.72 -4.26 -10.75
N PHE A 10 -22.69 -3.65 -10.16
CA PHE A 10 -21.30 -4.12 -10.29
C PHE A 10 -21.10 -5.49 -9.61
N ILE A 11 -21.76 -5.73 -8.48
CA ILE A 11 -21.71 -7.02 -7.77
C ILE A 11 -22.50 -8.09 -8.53
N SER A 12 -23.70 -7.76 -9.02
CA SER A 12 -24.58 -8.68 -9.76
C SER A 12 -23.98 -9.10 -11.12
N MET A 13 -23.32 -8.18 -11.83
CA MET A 13 -22.71 -8.45 -13.14
C MET A 13 -21.44 -9.29 -13.07
N ASN A 14 -20.72 -9.29 -11.94
CA ASN A 14 -19.39 -9.92 -11.84
C ASN A 14 -19.31 -11.17 -10.95
N TYR A 15 -20.27 -11.39 -10.03
CA TYR A 15 -20.12 -12.45 -9.01
C TYR A 15 -21.21 -13.53 -8.99
N GLY A 16 -22.29 -13.40 -9.79
CA GLY A 16 -23.34 -14.41 -9.88
C GLY A 16 -24.10 -14.64 -8.55
N SER A 17 -25.25 -15.32 -8.63
CA SER A 17 -26.15 -15.50 -7.48
C SER A 17 -25.50 -16.28 -6.32
N LYS A 18 -25.60 -15.70 -5.12
CA LYS A 18 -25.20 -16.18 -3.78
C LYS A 18 -25.46 -17.68 -3.53
N GLN A 19 -24.57 -18.59 -3.93
CA GLN A 19 -24.43 -19.91 -3.29
C GLN A 19 -22.99 -20.39 -3.48
N GLY A 20 -22.15 -20.34 -2.43
CA GLY A 20 -20.88 -21.08 -2.47
C GLY A 20 -19.71 -20.67 -1.58
N LEU A 21 -19.72 -19.51 -0.92
CA LEU A 21 -18.61 -19.11 -0.03
C LEU A 21 -19.14 -18.83 1.38
N LYS A 22 -19.04 -19.83 2.26
CA LYS A 22 -19.25 -19.68 3.70
C LYS A 22 -18.07 -18.91 4.30
N PHE A 23 -18.16 -17.58 4.34
CA PHE A 23 -17.32 -16.77 5.20
C PHE A 23 -17.85 -16.84 6.63
N LYS A 24 -17.02 -17.32 7.56
CA LYS A 24 -17.34 -17.38 8.99
C LYS A 24 -17.43 -15.95 9.52
N LEU A 25 -18.64 -15.49 9.83
CA LEU A 25 -18.86 -14.31 10.65
C LEU A 25 -18.35 -14.64 12.06
N ILE A 26 -17.16 -14.16 12.42
CA ILE A 26 -16.68 -14.24 13.80
C ILE A 26 -17.40 -13.14 14.59
N ASN A 27 -18.39 -13.55 15.39
CA ASN A 27 -18.97 -12.72 16.44
C ASN A 27 -17.94 -12.57 17.59
N TYR A 28 -17.13 -11.51 17.58
CA TYR A 28 -16.42 -11.09 18.78
C TYR A 28 -17.30 -10.16 19.61
N SER A 29 -17.89 -10.72 20.66
CA SER A 29 -18.43 -9.97 21.79
C SER A 29 -17.24 -9.52 22.64
N ILE A 30 -16.75 -8.30 22.39
CA ILE A 30 -15.79 -7.66 23.30
C ILE A 30 -16.59 -7.17 24.51
N GLU A 31 -16.27 -7.68 25.69
CA GLU A 31 -16.84 -7.29 26.98
C GLU A 31 -16.78 -5.77 27.15
N LEU A 32 -17.97 -5.17 27.26
CA LEU A 32 -18.26 -3.74 27.35
C LEU A 32 -18.11 -3.16 28.77
N ASP A 33 -17.45 -3.88 29.68
CA ASP A 33 -17.56 -3.61 31.13
C ASP A 33 -16.70 -2.44 31.64
N HIS A 34 -15.87 -1.83 30.80
CA HIS A 34 -15.10 -0.63 31.16
C HIS A 34 -15.53 0.65 30.44
N LEU A 35 -16.56 0.61 29.59
CA LEU A 35 -17.02 1.75 28.80
C LEU A 35 -18.19 2.55 29.43
N THR A 36 -18.52 2.31 30.70
CA THR A 36 -19.70 2.88 31.38
C THR A 36 -19.68 4.39 31.63
N LYS A 37 -18.76 5.19 31.04
CA LYS A 37 -18.65 6.62 31.38
C LYS A 37 -18.67 7.65 30.26
N LEU A 38 -18.71 7.31 28.96
CA LEU A 38 -18.71 8.34 27.89
C LEU A 38 -19.52 7.92 26.64
N PRO A 39 -20.82 8.29 26.53
CA PRO A 39 -21.73 7.89 25.44
C PRO A 39 -21.29 8.30 24.02
N GLN A 40 -20.56 9.40 23.89
CA GLN A 40 -20.08 9.90 22.59
C GLN A 40 -18.98 9.01 21.97
N LEU A 41 -18.19 8.33 22.80
CA LEU A 41 -17.14 7.42 22.33
C LEU A 41 -17.72 6.11 21.77
N GLN A 42 -18.92 5.72 22.22
CA GLN A 42 -19.60 4.48 21.87
C GLN A 42 -20.26 4.57 20.48
N LEU A 43 -20.99 5.65 20.19
CA LEU A 43 -21.57 5.92 18.86
C LEU A 43 -20.51 6.01 17.77
N GLN A 44 -19.39 6.67 18.06
CA GLN A 44 -18.29 6.81 17.10
C GLN A 44 -17.52 5.50 16.90
N ALA A 45 -17.45 4.63 17.92
CA ALA A 45 -16.91 3.28 17.78
C ALA A 45 -17.81 2.39 16.91
N GLU A 46 -19.13 2.49 17.06
CA GLU A 46 -20.10 1.77 16.23
C GLU A 46 -20.08 2.21 14.76
N GLU A 47 -19.93 3.51 14.48
CA GLU A 47 -19.78 4.02 13.11
C GLU A 47 -18.48 3.56 12.45
N ASN A 48 -17.39 3.54 13.20
CA ASN A 48 -16.11 3.04 12.71
C ASN A 48 -16.16 1.53 12.45
N TYR A 49 -16.80 0.76 13.34
CA TYR A 49 -17.03 -0.68 13.13
C TYR A 49 -17.88 -0.95 11.88
N LYS A 50 -18.97 -0.20 11.69
CA LYS A 50 -19.80 -0.28 10.47
C LYS A 50 -19.00 0.08 9.22
N PHE A 51 -18.11 1.06 9.29
CA PHE A 51 -17.25 1.43 8.17
C PHE A 51 -16.23 0.35 7.86
N ILE A 52 -15.50 -0.15 8.85
CA ILE A 52 -14.50 -1.21 8.69
C ILE A 52 -15.15 -2.47 8.11
N LYS A 53 -16.32 -2.85 8.62
CA LYS A 53 -17.10 -3.95 8.06
C LYS A 53 -17.46 -3.72 6.59
N LYS A 54 -18.00 -2.55 6.25
CA LYS A 54 -18.35 -2.18 4.86
C LYS A 54 -17.12 -2.04 3.95
N PHE A 55 -15.99 -1.57 4.47
CA PHE A 55 -14.73 -1.41 3.76
C PHE A 55 -14.04 -2.76 3.55
N SER A 56 -14.13 -3.68 4.52
CA SER A 56 -13.68 -5.06 4.41
C SER A 56 -14.51 -5.86 3.38
N GLU A 57 -15.82 -5.60 3.31
CA GLU A 57 -16.70 -6.16 2.28
C GLU A 57 -16.36 -5.64 0.86
N ILE A 58 -15.78 -4.43 0.75
CA ILE A 58 -15.35 -3.83 -0.52
C ILE A 58 -13.92 -4.23 -0.91
N THR A 59 -13.03 -4.48 0.06
CA THR A 59 -11.59 -4.68 -0.17
C THR A 59 -11.14 -6.14 -0.02
N LEU A 60 -12.02 -7.03 0.49
CA LEU A 60 -11.70 -8.44 0.74
C LEU A 60 -10.41 -8.61 1.58
N LEU A 61 -10.27 -7.82 2.64
CA LEU A 61 -9.14 -7.98 3.58
C LEU A 61 -9.20 -9.37 4.22
N THR A 62 -8.04 -9.98 4.42
CA THR A 62 -7.92 -11.18 5.25
C THR A 62 -8.19 -10.83 6.73
N GLU A 63 -8.50 -11.83 7.56
CA GLU A 63 -8.75 -11.61 9.00
C GLU A 63 -7.57 -10.92 9.69
N LYS A 64 -6.33 -11.31 9.34
CA LYS A 64 -5.10 -10.71 9.89
C LYS A 64 -4.91 -9.26 9.47
N GLU A 65 -5.19 -8.91 8.22
CA GLU A 65 -5.11 -7.52 7.73
C GLU A 65 -6.19 -6.65 8.37
N LEU A 66 -7.40 -7.20 8.54
CA LEU A 66 -8.50 -6.53 9.23
C LEU A 66 -8.13 -6.21 10.68
N GLN A 67 -7.67 -7.21 11.43
CA GLN A 67 -7.25 -7.04 12.83
C GLN A 67 -6.10 -6.03 12.96
N PHE A 68 -5.15 -6.08 12.04
CA PHE A 68 -4.05 -5.12 11.99
C PHE A 68 -4.56 -3.69 11.79
N PHE A 69 -5.41 -3.43 10.78
CA PHE A 69 -5.93 -2.09 10.52
C PHE A 69 -6.89 -1.58 11.60
N GLU A 70 -7.71 -2.44 12.21
CA GLU A 70 -8.51 -2.09 13.38
C GLU A 70 -7.63 -1.60 14.53
N THR A 71 -6.52 -2.29 14.77
CA THR A 71 -5.55 -1.91 15.80
C THR A 71 -4.91 -0.57 15.47
N VAL A 72 -4.44 -0.36 14.23
CA VAL A 72 -3.88 0.93 13.78
C VAL A 72 -4.85 2.09 14.02
N LEU A 73 -6.11 1.95 13.61
CA LEU A 73 -7.13 2.98 13.79
C LEU A 73 -7.45 3.23 15.27
N ARG A 74 -7.50 2.18 16.07
CA ARG A 74 -7.72 2.26 17.52
C ARG A 74 -6.59 3.04 18.20
N GLU A 75 -5.34 2.68 17.95
CA GLU A 75 -4.18 3.36 18.55
C GLU A 75 -4.06 4.81 18.06
N HIS A 76 -4.35 5.09 16.78
CA HIS A 76 -4.41 6.45 16.26
C HIS A 76 -5.44 7.31 17.01
N LYS A 77 -6.61 6.74 17.36
CA LYS A 77 -7.67 7.44 18.11
C LYS A 77 -7.29 7.71 19.56
N TYR A 78 -6.60 6.79 20.23
CA TYR A 78 -6.17 6.96 21.63
C TYR A 78 -4.96 7.87 21.80
N GLY A 79 -4.22 8.15 20.73
CA GLY A 79 -3.19 9.16 20.69
C GLY A 79 -1.92 8.70 19.98
N LYS A 80 -1.19 9.65 19.39
CA LYS A 80 -0.04 9.36 18.52
C LYS A 80 1.11 8.63 19.22
N ILE A 81 1.22 8.74 20.55
CA ILE A 81 2.24 8.02 21.34
C ILE A 81 1.98 6.51 21.27
N ASN A 82 0.73 6.07 21.47
CA ASN A 82 0.36 4.66 21.41
C ASN A 82 0.62 4.07 20.03
N LEU A 83 0.26 4.82 18.97
CA LEU A 83 0.51 4.37 17.60
C LEU A 83 2.01 4.25 17.28
N SER A 84 2.85 5.19 17.74
CA SER A 84 4.30 5.09 17.55
C SER A 84 4.94 3.90 18.28
N GLN A 85 4.41 3.55 19.46
CA GLN A 85 4.84 2.37 20.22
C GLN A 85 4.39 1.07 19.52
N PHE A 86 3.12 1.02 19.08
CA PHE A 86 2.60 -0.11 18.31
C PHE A 86 3.38 -0.32 17.02
N TYR A 87 3.68 0.76 16.27
CA TYR A 87 4.54 0.71 15.10
C TYR A 87 5.89 0.09 15.44
N SER A 88 6.59 0.62 16.45
CA SER A 88 7.92 0.14 16.84
C SER A 88 7.90 -1.33 17.27
N GLN A 89 6.88 -1.74 18.02
CA GLN A 89 6.68 -3.13 18.42
C GLN A 89 6.53 -4.05 17.21
N ILE A 90 5.64 -3.71 16.27
CA ILE A 90 5.44 -4.51 15.05
C ILE A 90 6.75 -4.58 14.25
N GLN A 91 7.42 -3.46 13.99
CA GLN A 91 8.66 -3.47 13.21
C GLN A 91 9.76 -4.34 13.84
N SER A 92 9.82 -4.39 15.18
CA SER A 92 10.80 -5.23 15.91
C SER A 92 10.50 -6.73 15.85
N GLN A 93 9.25 -7.11 15.60
CA GLN A 93 8.79 -8.51 15.54
C GLN A 93 8.71 -9.03 14.10
N LYS A 94 8.52 -8.13 13.15
CA LYS A 94 8.33 -8.41 11.74
C LYS A 94 9.61 -8.98 11.12
N GLN A 95 9.49 -10.10 10.41
CA GLN A 95 10.63 -10.70 9.76
C GLN A 95 10.96 -9.95 8.46
N VAL A 96 12.25 -9.73 8.24
CA VAL A 96 12.79 -9.10 7.03
C VAL A 96 13.51 -10.15 6.21
N ILE A 97 13.09 -10.32 4.95
CA ILE A 97 13.67 -11.27 4.02
C ILE A 97 14.30 -10.53 2.86
N VAL A 98 15.62 -10.62 2.74
CA VAL A 98 16.33 -10.18 1.54
C VAL A 98 16.25 -11.29 0.49
N VAL A 99 15.64 -10.99 -0.65
CA VAL A 99 15.36 -11.94 -1.72
C VAL A 99 16.44 -11.80 -2.79
N GLU A 100 17.38 -12.75 -2.81
CA GLU A 100 18.57 -12.72 -3.69
C GLU A 100 18.68 -13.94 -4.63
N SER A 101 17.73 -14.89 -4.55
CA SER A 101 17.66 -16.09 -5.40
C SER A 101 16.31 -16.21 -6.11
N GLU A 102 16.28 -16.89 -7.25
CA GLU A 102 15.03 -17.10 -8.00
C GLU A 102 14.01 -17.90 -7.18
N ASP A 103 14.45 -18.93 -6.44
CA ASP A 103 13.58 -19.75 -5.60
C ASP A 103 12.93 -18.92 -4.48
N HIS A 104 13.69 -18.05 -3.82
CA HIS A 104 13.14 -17.15 -2.80
C HIS A 104 12.16 -16.14 -3.41
N LEU A 105 12.43 -15.62 -4.61
CA LEU A 105 11.52 -14.71 -5.32
C LEU A 105 10.21 -15.39 -5.70
N GLN A 106 10.29 -16.61 -6.21
CA GLN A 106 9.10 -17.39 -6.51
C GLN A 106 8.28 -17.65 -5.24
N GLN A 107 8.94 -18.09 -4.16
CA GLN A 107 8.27 -18.44 -2.91
C GLN A 107 7.61 -17.22 -2.25
N CYS A 108 8.27 -16.06 -2.24
CA CYS A 108 7.68 -14.84 -1.67
C CYS A 108 6.46 -14.39 -2.47
N CYS A 109 6.50 -14.46 -3.81
CA CYS A 109 5.35 -14.10 -4.64
C CYS A 109 4.16 -15.06 -4.44
N ILE A 110 4.41 -16.36 -4.30
CA ILE A 110 3.36 -17.35 -4.02
C ILE A 110 2.71 -17.06 -2.65
N ASP A 111 3.53 -16.86 -1.62
CA ASP A 111 3.05 -16.53 -0.27
C ASP A 111 2.16 -15.27 -0.29
N ILE A 112 2.64 -14.21 -0.94
CA ILE A 112 1.91 -12.95 -1.07
C ILE A 112 0.53 -13.15 -1.70
N ILE A 113 0.47 -13.84 -2.86
CA ILE A 113 -0.78 -14.02 -3.62
C ILE A 113 -1.79 -14.88 -2.85
N GLN A 114 -1.32 -15.85 -2.09
CA GLN A 114 -2.18 -16.78 -1.37
C GLN A 114 -2.71 -16.20 -0.06
N ASN A 115 -1.94 -15.34 0.59
CA ASN A 115 -2.18 -14.99 2.00
C ASN A 115 -2.52 -13.53 2.25
N TYR A 116 -2.47 -12.64 1.25
CA TYR A 116 -2.69 -11.21 1.43
C TYR A 116 -3.50 -10.61 0.30
N THR A 117 -4.21 -9.51 0.61
CA THR A 117 -4.95 -8.72 -0.36
C THR A 117 -4.51 -7.26 -0.42
N ILE A 118 -3.58 -6.85 0.46
CA ILE A 118 -2.95 -5.54 0.44
C ILE A 118 -1.44 -5.59 0.70
N LEU A 119 -0.70 -4.71 0.04
CA LEU A 119 0.76 -4.58 0.18
C LEU A 119 1.18 -3.12 0.21
N GLY A 120 2.15 -2.79 1.07
CA GLY A 120 2.97 -1.59 0.91
C GLY A 120 4.07 -1.86 -0.11
N VAL A 121 4.30 -0.92 -1.03
CA VAL A 121 5.31 -1.07 -2.08
C VAL A 121 6.12 0.21 -2.22
N ASP A 122 7.41 0.03 -2.37
CA ASP A 122 8.34 1.08 -2.76
C ASP A 122 9.41 0.50 -3.71
N ILE A 123 10.17 1.37 -4.39
CA ILE A 123 11.35 0.96 -5.16
C ILE A 123 12.50 1.94 -4.95
N GLU A 124 13.72 1.42 -5.04
CA GLU A 124 14.91 2.26 -5.20
C GLU A 124 15.46 2.09 -6.60
N HIS A 125 15.84 3.20 -7.22
CA HIS A 125 16.32 3.21 -8.60
C HIS A 125 17.58 4.04 -8.73
N TYR A 126 18.42 3.65 -9.68
CA TYR A 126 19.51 4.48 -10.15
C TYR A 126 19.01 5.28 -11.34
N SER A 127 19.31 6.58 -11.37
CA SER A 127 19.13 7.38 -12.58
C SER A 127 20.30 8.31 -12.79
N ASP A 128 20.74 8.40 -14.04
CA ASP A 128 21.84 9.24 -14.46
C ASP A 128 21.59 9.77 -15.88
N LYS A 129 22.30 10.82 -16.25
CA LYS A 129 22.22 11.42 -17.58
C LYS A 129 23.56 11.24 -18.28
N VAL A 130 23.57 10.39 -19.31
CA VAL A 130 24.75 10.16 -20.16
C VAL A 130 24.46 10.80 -21.51
N ASP A 131 25.15 11.91 -21.79
CA ASP A 131 24.88 12.77 -22.94
C ASP A 131 23.41 13.23 -22.98
N ASP A 132 22.71 12.97 -24.09
CA ASP A 132 21.28 13.26 -24.28
C ASP A 132 20.36 12.13 -23.80
N PHE A 133 20.92 11.02 -23.29
CA PHE A 133 20.15 9.87 -22.84
C PHE A 133 20.05 9.82 -21.31
N LYS A 134 18.82 9.68 -20.83
CA LYS A 134 18.56 9.38 -19.41
C LYS A 134 18.56 7.87 -19.22
N ILE A 135 19.46 7.37 -18.39
CA ILE A 135 19.47 5.98 -17.93
C ILE A 135 18.70 5.93 -16.60
N SER A 136 17.82 4.94 -16.46
CA SER A 136 17.08 4.70 -15.22
C SER A 136 16.74 3.22 -15.10
N PHE A 137 17.12 2.59 -13.98
CA PHE A 137 16.81 1.18 -13.72
C PHE A 137 16.57 0.92 -12.23
N ALA A 138 15.72 -0.05 -11.92
CA ALA A 138 15.41 -0.44 -10.56
C ALA A 138 16.62 -1.17 -9.94
N CYS A 139 16.97 -0.79 -8.71
CA CYS A 139 18.02 -1.43 -7.92
C CYS A 139 17.43 -2.39 -6.89
N THR A 140 16.34 -1.99 -6.22
CA THR A 140 15.60 -2.83 -5.28
C THR A 140 14.10 -2.57 -5.38
N ILE A 141 13.31 -3.57 -4.99
CA ILE A 141 11.86 -3.43 -4.82
C ILE A 141 11.52 -3.90 -3.41
N GLN A 142 10.72 -3.12 -2.69
CA GLN A 142 10.28 -3.47 -1.34
C GLN A 142 8.80 -3.84 -1.36
N LEU A 143 8.47 -5.00 -0.80
CA LEU A 143 7.08 -5.47 -0.63
C LEU A 143 6.83 -5.74 0.84
N SER A 144 5.96 -4.94 1.44
CA SER A 144 5.56 -5.08 2.84
C SER A 144 4.16 -5.68 2.94
N THR A 145 4.02 -6.76 3.69
CA THR A 145 2.72 -7.30 4.15
C THR A 145 2.49 -6.87 5.61
N VAL A 146 1.40 -7.29 6.25
CA VAL A 146 1.21 -7.02 7.69
C VAL A 146 2.16 -7.84 8.60
N GLU A 147 2.81 -8.88 8.07
CA GLU A 147 3.66 -9.82 8.85
C GLU A 147 5.12 -9.87 8.39
N MET A 148 5.40 -9.50 7.14
CA MET A 148 6.71 -9.72 6.50
C MET A 148 7.13 -8.49 5.68
N ASP A 149 8.43 -8.22 5.66
CA ASP A 149 9.06 -7.27 4.75
C ASP A 149 9.98 -8.01 3.79
N TYR A 150 9.75 -7.84 2.49
CA TYR A 150 10.59 -8.43 1.45
C TYR A 150 11.40 -7.34 0.74
N ILE A 151 12.72 -7.51 0.71
CA ILE A 151 13.65 -6.62 0.00
C ILE A 151 14.22 -7.39 -1.19
N ILE A 152 13.70 -7.14 -2.38
CA ILE A 152 14.07 -7.85 -3.60
C ILE A 152 15.30 -7.21 -4.21
N ASP A 153 16.37 -7.99 -4.37
CA ASP A 153 17.56 -7.57 -5.09
C ASP A 153 17.35 -7.66 -6.61
N VAL A 154 16.81 -6.58 -7.19
CA VAL A 154 16.59 -6.49 -8.63
C VAL A 154 17.91 -6.58 -9.40
N MET A 155 19.03 -6.11 -8.85
CA MET A 155 20.32 -6.18 -9.53
C MET A 155 20.73 -7.62 -9.84
N LYS A 156 20.52 -8.54 -8.89
CA LYS A 156 20.78 -9.99 -9.08
C LYS A 156 19.68 -10.68 -9.87
N LEU A 157 18.42 -10.30 -9.66
CA LEU A 157 17.25 -11.05 -10.12
C LEU A 157 16.57 -10.47 -11.36
N ARG A 158 17.11 -9.41 -11.98
CA ARG A 158 16.48 -8.68 -13.09
C ARG A 158 15.92 -9.57 -14.19
N HIS A 159 16.67 -10.60 -14.58
CA HIS A 159 16.33 -11.54 -15.65
C HIS A 159 15.06 -12.37 -15.37
N VAL A 160 14.67 -12.51 -14.09
CA VAL A 160 13.48 -13.25 -13.64
C VAL A 160 12.42 -12.38 -12.98
N CYS A 161 12.73 -11.12 -12.65
CA CYS A 161 11.80 -10.18 -12.01
C CYS A 161 10.46 -10.09 -12.75
N ASN A 162 10.46 -9.91 -14.07
CA ASN A 162 9.22 -9.80 -14.84
C ASN A 162 8.32 -11.04 -14.67
N LYS A 163 8.91 -12.24 -14.76
CA LYS A 163 8.19 -13.52 -14.65
C LYS A 163 7.43 -13.66 -13.32
N TYR A 164 8.06 -13.29 -12.21
CA TYR A 164 7.50 -13.53 -10.88
C TYR A 164 6.76 -12.33 -10.28
N LEU A 165 7.14 -11.09 -10.64
CA LEU A 165 6.52 -9.89 -10.08
C LEU A 165 5.31 -9.41 -10.87
N THR A 166 5.19 -9.73 -12.16
CA THR A 166 3.99 -9.40 -12.94
C THR A 166 2.69 -9.94 -12.30
N PRO A 167 2.63 -11.20 -11.84
CA PRO A 167 1.48 -11.72 -11.10
C PRO A 167 1.14 -10.98 -9.79
N ILE A 168 2.06 -10.19 -9.24
CA ILE A 168 1.81 -9.35 -8.04
C ILE A 168 1.28 -7.98 -8.48
N PHE A 169 2.04 -7.30 -9.33
CA PHE A 169 1.76 -5.92 -9.71
C PHE A 169 0.52 -5.77 -10.60
N GLU A 170 0.24 -6.74 -11.47
CA GLU A 170 -0.94 -6.72 -12.34
C GLU A 170 -2.19 -7.34 -11.71
N ASN A 171 -2.08 -7.96 -10.54
CA ASN A 171 -3.21 -8.59 -9.88
C ASN A 171 -4.21 -7.56 -9.35
N GLN A 172 -5.43 -7.57 -9.90
CA GLN A 172 -6.50 -6.66 -9.48
C GLN A 172 -7.11 -6.99 -8.12
N LYS A 173 -6.90 -8.21 -7.60
CA LYS A 173 -7.35 -8.61 -6.26
C LYS A 173 -6.37 -8.21 -5.16
N LEU A 174 -5.19 -7.73 -5.54
CA LEU A 174 -4.13 -7.31 -4.63
C LEU A 174 -3.97 -5.80 -4.74
N LEU A 175 -4.26 -5.08 -3.67
CA LEU A 175 -4.12 -3.63 -3.61
C LEU A 175 -2.67 -3.26 -3.28
N LYS A 176 -2.05 -2.43 -4.11
CA LYS A 176 -0.69 -1.92 -3.85
C LYS A 176 -0.74 -0.48 -3.37
N ILE A 177 -0.22 -0.25 -2.17
CA ILE A 177 -0.11 1.07 -1.56
C ILE A 177 1.28 1.63 -1.86
N PHE A 178 1.31 2.83 -2.42
CA PHE A 178 2.54 3.57 -2.72
C PHE A 178 2.52 4.97 -2.07
N HIS A 179 3.64 5.68 -2.18
CA HIS A 179 3.73 7.11 -1.93
C HIS A 179 4.47 7.84 -3.06
N GLY A 180 3.74 8.52 -3.95
CA GLY A 180 4.33 9.29 -5.04
C GLY A 180 4.89 8.43 -6.18
N CYS A 181 4.09 7.49 -6.69
CA CYS A 181 4.58 6.39 -7.53
C CYS A 181 4.81 6.71 -9.01
N GLU A 182 4.69 7.97 -9.44
CA GLU A 182 4.89 8.36 -10.84
C GLU A 182 6.23 7.91 -11.41
N VAL A 183 7.31 8.08 -10.64
CA VAL A 183 8.67 7.70 -11.06
C VAL A 183 8.79 6.19 -11.05
N ASP A 184 8.31 5.55 -9.99
CA ASP A 184 8.40 4.10 -9.79
C ASP A 184 7.76 3.35 -10.95
N PHE A 185 6.56 3.78 -11.37
CA PHE A 185 5.84 3.15 -12.46
C PHE A 185 6.57 3.28 -13.79
N ARG A 186 7.23 4.42 -14.04
CA ARG A 186 8.06 4.59 -15.24
C ARG A 186 9.25 3.64 -15.21
N VAL A 187 9.93 3.51 -14.07
CA VAL A 187 11.10 2.63 -13.92
C VAL A 187 10.70 1.16 -14.03
N LEU A 188 9.67 0.73 -13.31
CA LEU A 188 9.13 -0.64 -13.37
C LEU A 188 8.75 -1.02 -14.81
N PHE A 189 8.12 -0.11 -15.55
CA PHE A 189 7.77 -0.35 -16.93
C PHE A 189 8.99 -0.32 -17.87
N SER A 190 9.87 0.68 -17.77
CA SER A 190 10.99 0.82 -18.70
C SER A 190 12.05 -0.27 -18.52
N ASP A 191 12.40 -0.59 -17.28
CA ASP A 191 13.44 -1.57 -16.93
C ASP A 191 12.88 -3.00 -16.92
N LEU A 192 11.78 -3.23 -16.19
CA LEU A 192 11.30 -4.60 -15.91
C LEU A 192 10.08 -5.02 -16.75
N LYS A 193 9.54 -4.13 -17.60
CA LYS A 193 8.30 -4.36 -18.38
C LYS A 193 7.10 -4.74 -17.50
N ILE A 194 7.06 -4.23 -16.26
CA ILE A 194 5.98 -4.49 -15.31
C ILE A 194 4.96 -3.37 -15.37
N ILE A 195 3.69 -3.76 -15.39
CA ILE A 195 2.54 -2.86 -15.32
C ILE A 195 1.93 -3.02 -13.93
N VAL A 196 1.49 -1.92 -13.32
CA VAL A 196 0.94 -1.92 -11.96
C VAL A 196 -0.54 -1.55 -12.03
N LYS A 197 -1.41 -2.40 -11.51
CA LYS A 197 -2.88 -2.23 -11.50
C LYS A 197 -3.38 -2.19 -10.05
N ASN A 198 -4.59 -1.69 -9.80
CA ASN A 198 -5.21 -1.65 -8.48
C ASN A 198 -4.29 -1.04 -7.40
N ILE A 199 -4.11 0.28 -7.48
CA ILE A 199 -3.22 1.03 -6.61
C ILE A 199 -3.95 2.07 -5.78
N LEU A 200 -3.38 2.40 -4.63
CA LEU A 200 -3.67 3.63 -3.90
C LEU A 200 -2.36 4.34 -3.56
N ASP A 201 -2.30 5.63 -3.87
CA ASP A 201 -1.13 6.45 -3.64
C ASP A 201 -1.43 7.44 -2.50
N THR A 202 -0.69 7.29 -1.40
CA THR A 202 -0.85 8.11 -0.19
C THR A 202 -0.53 9.59 -0.44
N SER A 203 0.30 9.92 -1.43
CA SER A 203 0.56 11.29 -1.85
C SER A 203 -0.70 11.93 -2.48
N LYS A 204 -1.48 11.16 -3.26
CA LYS A 204 -2.74 11.61 -3.87
C LYS A 204 -3.81 11.82 -2.83
N ILE A 205 -3.85 10.96 -1.82
CA ILE A 205 -4.71 11.15 -0.65
C ILE A 205 -4.35 12.46 0.06
N ASP A 206 -3.07 12.67 0.40
CA ASP A 206 -2.61 13.86 1.10
C ASP A 206 -2.94 15.14 0.31
N MET A 207 -2.59 15.22 -0.98
CA MET A 207 -2.92 16.35 -1.85
C MET A 207 -4.42 16.71 -1.83
N ALA A 208 -5.28 15.69 -1.86
CA ALA A 208 -6.73 15.89 -1.83
C ALA A 208 -7.21 16.41 -0.46
N LEU A 209 -6.66 15.88 0.64
CA LEU A 209 -7.00 16.27 2.00
C LEU A 209 -6.56 17.71 2.31
N ILE A 210 -5.31 18.06 2.00
CA ILE A 210 -4.76 19.39 2.27
C ILE A 210 -5.09 20.41 1.18
N LYS A 211 -5.76 19.99 0.10
CA LYS A 211 -6.14 20.82 -1.06
C LYS A 211 -4.94 21.52 -1.70
N SER A 212 -3.82 20.81 -1.80
CA SER A 212 -2.56 21.31 -2.37
C SER A 212 -2.24 20.55 -3.67
N PRO A 213 -1.62 21.22 -4.66
CA PRO A 213 -1.07 20.52 -5.83
C PRO A 213 0.17 19.67 -5.50
N ASN A 214 0.80 19.92 -4.34
CA ASN A 214 2.00 19.21 -3.90
C ASN A 214 1.68 18.42 -2.63
N ALA A 215 2.00 17.12 -2.64
CA ALA A 215 1.95 16.28 -1.45
C ALA A 215 3.08 16.60 -0.48
N GLN A 216 2.84 16.30 0.79
CA GLN A 216 3.88 16.14 1.78
C GLN A 216 4.69 14.86 1.50
N SER A 217 5.96 14.84 1.91
CA SER A 217 6.81 13.65 1.83
C SER A 217 6.32 12.54 2.76
N LEU A 218 6.72 11.29 2.49
CA LEU A 218 6.40 10.13 3.32
C LEU A 218 6.83 10.34 4.78
N GLU A 219 8.05 10.85 5.01
CA GLU A 219 8.54 11.20 6.35
C GLU A 219 7.64 12.23 7.05
N LYS A 220 7.16 13.27 6.34
CA LYS A 220 6.22 14.25 6.93
C LYS A 220 4.89 13.61 7.28
N LEU A 221 4.35 12.74 6.43
CA LEU A 221 3.12 11.99 6.73
C LEU A 221 3.31 11.06 7.93
N CYS A 222 4.41 10.32 7.97
CA CYS A 222 4.75 9.45 9.09
C CYS A 222 4.89 10.23 10.39
N LYS A 223 5.53 11.40 10.37
CA LYS A 223 5.62 12.26 11.54
C LYS A 223 4.25 12.82 11.95
N GLN A 224 3.43 13.23 10.98
CA GLN A 224 2.12 13.79 11.22
C GLN A 224 1.13 12.76 11.79
N TYR A 225 1.02 11.59 11.17
CA TYR A 225 -0.04 10.61 11.48
C TYR A 225 0.43 9.51 12.43
N LEU A 226 1.69 9.06 12.31
CA LEU A 226 2.23 7.95 13.12
C LEU A 226 3.11 8.44 14.28
N ASN A 227 3.53 9.72 14.27
CA ASN A 227 4.53 10.28 15.19
C ASN A 227 5.86 9.51 15.20
N ILE A 228 6.24 8.96 14.05
CA ILE A 228 7.56 8.32 13.84
C ILE A 228 8.46 9.23 12.99
N HIS A 229 9.76 8.99 13.08
CA HIS A 229 10.75 9.63 12.22
C HIS A 229 11.32 8.59 11.27
N LEU A 230 11.09 8.77 9.98
CA LEU A 230 11.81 8.02 8.96
C LEU A 230 13.12 8.75 8.69
N ASP A 231 14.21 7.98 8.61
CA ASP A 231 15.50 8.53 8.22
C ASP A 231 15.45 8.91 6.73
N LYS A 232 16.25 9.89 6.32
CA LYS A 232 16.45 10.30 4.92
C LYS A 232 17.84 9.99 4.39
N LEU A 233 18.74 9.50 5.24
CA LEU A 233 20.15 9.33 4.90
C LEU A 233 20.38 8.55 3.60
N TYR A 234 19.54 7.56 3.29
CA TYR A 234 19.75 6.67 2.14
C TYR A 234 18.95 7.02 0.89
N GLN A 235 18.09 8.04 0.92
CA GLN A 235 17.24 8.42 -0.21
C GLN A 235 18.04 8.73 -1.50
N THR A 236 19.23 9.31 -1.36
CA THR A 236 20.11 9.64 -2.49
C THR A 236 21.39 8.80 -2.51
N SER A 237 21.40 7.67 -1.80
CA SER A 237 22.55 6.77 -1.78
C SER A 237 22.68 6.00 -3.09
N ASP A 238 23.87 5.49 -3.37
CA ASP A 238 24.07 4.58 -4.49
C ASP A 238 23.39 3.24 -4.16
N TRP A 239 22.23 2.95 -4.74
CA TRP A 239 21.52 1.69 -4.50
C TRP A 239 22.08 0.49 -5.29
N ARG A 240 23.16 0.69 -6.05
CA ARG A 240 23.81 -0.38 -6.84
C ARG A 240 24.80 -1.20 -6.01
N ILE A 241 25.27 -0.70 -4.87
CA ILE A 241 26.25 -1.40 -4.01
C ILE A 241 25.71 -2.76 -3.55
N ARG A 242 26.57 -3.78 -3.57
CA ARG A 242 26.29 -5.13 -3.09
C ARG A 242 27.47 -5.70 -2.28
N PRO A 243 27.19 -6.47 -1.20
CA PRO A 243 25.87 -6.71 -0.60
C PRO A 243 25.25 -5.42 -0.05
N LEU A 244 23.92 -5.36 0.06
CA LEU A 244 23.25 -4.17 0.62
C LEU A 244 23.63 -4.02 2.10
N PRO A 245 24.10 -2.83 2.53
CA PRO A 245 24.33 -2.56 3.95
C PRO A 245 23.05 -2.72 4.77
N GLN A 246 23.18 -3.24 6.00
CA GLN A 246 22.04 -3.44 6.90
C GLN A 246 21.20 -2.18 7.11
N GLN A 247 21.83 -1.01 7.15
CA GLN A 247 21.15 0.27 7.32
C GLN A 247 20.29 0.66 6.10
N MET A 248 20.73 0.29 4.89
CA MET A 248 19.94 0.49 3.66
C MET A 248 18.77 -0.49 3.59
N ILE A 249 18.96 -1.73 4.07
CA ILE A 249 17.88 -2.70 4.22
C ILE A 249 16.82 -2.17 5.20
N GLU A 250 17.24 -1.63 6.35
CA GLU A 250 16.33 -1.06 7.35
C GLU A 250 15.58 0.17 6.81
N TYR A 251 16.28 1.09 6.15
CA TYR A 251 15.65 2.21 5.46
C TYR A 251 14.57 1.73 4.47
N ALA A 252 14.95 0.82 3.57
CA ALA A 252 14.10 0.34 2.49
C ALA A 252 12.83 -0.35 3.01
N ARG A 253 12.95 -1.20 4.04
CA ARG A 253 11.77 -1.85 4.62
C ARG A 253 10.82 -0.84 5.26
N LEU A 254 11.33 0.17 5.96
CA LEU A 254 10.49 1.10 6.71
C LEU A 254 9.65 2.00 5.79
N ASP A 255 10.19 2.39 4.63
CA ASP A 255 9.44 3.17 3.63
C ASP A 255 8.19 2.42 3.19
N SER A 256 8.31 1.18 2.70
CA SER A 256 7.13 0.39 2.29
C SER A 256 6.25 -0.06 3.48
N ALA A 257 6.83 -0.40 4.64
CA ALA A 257 6.07 -0.86 5.80
C ALA A 257 5.22 0.25 6.42
N SER A 258 5.71 1.48 6.43
CA SER A 258 4.98 2.64 6.95
C SER A 258 3.66 2.90 6.20
N LEU A 259 3.60 2.55 4.92
CA LEU A 259 2.41 2.72 4.08
C LEU A 259 1.21 1.91 4.59
N LEU A 260 1.43 0.71 5.13
CA LEU A 260 0.37 -0.10 5.71
C LEU A 260 -0.23 0.51 6.99
N PHE A 261 0.56 1.29 7.74
CA PHE A 261 0.07 2.02 8.90
C PHE A 261 -0.63 3.33 8.51
N LEU A 262 -0.11 4.03 7.52
CA LEU A 262 -0.72 5.26 7.01
C LEU A 262 -2.07 5.00 6.33
N TYR A 263 -2.15 3.90 5.58
CA TYR A 263 -3.30 3.57 4.73
C TYR A 263 -4.66 3.66 5.43
N PRO A 264 -4.94 2.91 6.52
CA PRO A 264 -6.26 2.93 7.14
C PRO A 264 -6.61 4.31 7.70
N ILE A 265 -5.62 5.06 8.23
CA ILE A 265 -5.81 6.40 8.77
C ILE A 265 -6.18 7.38 7.65
N LEU A 266 -5.40 7.41 6.58
CA LEU A 266 -5.58 8.33 5.46
C LEU A 266 -6.90 8.08 4.72
N ILE A 267 -7.30 6.81 4.58
CA ILE A 267 -8.59 6.47 3.97
C ILE A 267 -9.76 6.88 4.86
N ASP A 268 -9.67 6.74 6.19
CA ASP A 268 -10.70 7.22 7.10
C ASP A 268 -10.84 8.76 7.03
N GLU A 269 -9.73 9.49 6.92
CA GLU A 269 -9.74 10.95 6.69
C GLU A 269 -10.37 11.32 5.33
N CYS A 270 -10.04 10.58 4.27
CA CYS A 270 -10.68 10.75 2.95
C CYS A 270 -12.19 10.52 3.01
N ARG A 271 -12.63 9.51 3.78
CA ARG A 271 -14.04 9.20 3.96
C ARG A 271 -14.77 10.33 4.67
N LYS A 272 -14.24 10.82 5.80
CA LYS A 272 -14.80 11.96 6.54
C LYS A 272 -14.92 13.21 5.66
N SER A 273 -14.02 13.34 4.68
CA SER A 273 -13.98 14.45 3.72
C SER A 273 -14.75 14.18 2.42
N ASN A 274 -15.42 13.03 2.26
CA ASN A 274 -16.10 12.59 1.03
C ASN A 274 -15.21 12.58 -0.23
N LEU A 275 -13.92 12.26 -0.08
CA LEU A 275 -12.92 12.29 -1.17
C LEU A 275 -12.57 10.90 -1.73
N VAL A 276 -13.02 9.81 -1.11
CA VAL A 276 -12.60 8.42 -1.43
C VAL A 276 -12.72 8.11 -2.92
N THR A 277 -13.89 8.29 -3.52
CA THR A 277 -14.13 7.99 -4.96
C THR A 277 -13.23 8.82 -5.87
N LYS A 278 -13.02 10.10 -5.55
CA LYS A 278 -12.18 11.00 -6.34
C LYS A 278 -10.73 10.53 -6.31
N VAL A 279 -10.19 10.25 -5.13
CA VAL A 279 -8.80 9.83 -4.97
C VAL A 279 -8.57 8.46 -5.59
N PHE A 280 -9.49 7.52 -5.38
CA PHE A 280 -9.40 6.19 -5.99
C PHE A 280 -9.34 6.28 -7.52
N ASN A 281 -10.23 7.06 -8.14
CA ASN A 281 -10.22 7.26 -9.59
C ASN A 281 -8.93 7.93 -10.09
N GLN A 282 -8.37 8.88 -9.34
CA GLN A 282 -7.08 9.50 -9.66
C GLN A 282 -5.94 8.48 -9.62
N CYS A 283 -5.92 7.60 -8.62
CA CYS A 283 -4.93 6.55 -8.48
C CYS A 283 -5.02 5.52 -9.63
N GLN A 284 -6.22 5.07 -9.99
CA GLN A 284 -6.38 4.15 -11.13
C GLN A 284 -5.96 4.80 -12.46
N LYS A 285 -6.29 6.09 -12.66
CA LYS A 285 -5.85 6.84 -13.85
C LYS A 285 -4.34 7.01 -13.92
N LEU A 286 -3.67 7.21 -12.77
CA LEU A 286 -2.22 7.34 -12.68
C LEU A 286 -1.50 6.08 -13.18
N SER A 287 -1.96 4.91 -12.75
CA SER A 287 -1.47 3.60 -13.20
C SER A 287 -1.52 3.48 -14.74
N LEU A 288 -2.61 3.89 -15.36
CA LEU A 288 -2.78 3.82 -16.82
C LEU A 288 -1.88 4.80 -17.58
N ILE A 289 -1.81 6.06 -17.15
CA ILE A 289 -1.11 7.11 -17.94
C ILE A 289 0.40 6.94 -17.90
N THR A 290 0.95 6.57 -16.76
CA THR A 290 2.41 6.50 -16.55
C THR A 290 3.07 5.34 -17.28
N GLN A 291 2.31 4.27 -17.55
CA GLN A 291 2.81 3.03 -18.13
C GLN A 291 2.48 2.89 -19.63
N TYR A 292 1.53 3.69 -20.14
CA TYR A 292 1.12 3.71 -21.55
C TYR A 292 1.25 5.10 -22.18
N PRO A 293 2.48 5.65 -22.34
CA PRO A 293 2.69 7.00 -22.86
C PRO A 293 2.20 7.22 -24.32
N LEU A 294 1.88 6.16 -25.07
CA LEU A 294 1.50 6.24 -26.49
C LEU A 294 0.03 6.60 -26.77
N ILE A 295 -0.87 6.58 -25.78
CA ILE A 295 -2.31 6.89 -26.01
C ILE A 295 -2.55 8.39 -26.27
N ASN A 296 -1.62 9.27 -25.86
CA ASN A 296 -1.73 10.71 -26.10
C ASN A 296 -1.11 11.18 -27.42
N ILE A 297 -0.45 10.29 -28.17
CA ILE A 297 0.10 10.61 -29.50
C ILE A 297 -0.89 10.21 -30.60
N ILE A 298 -1.71 9.18 -30.39
CA ILE A 298 -2.65 8.66 -31.41
C ILE A 298 -3.95 9.49 -31.47
N ASN A 299 -4.29 10.26 -30.45
CA ASN A 299 -5.50 11.10 -30.42
C ASN A 299 -5.25 12.57 -30.83
N LYS A 300 -4.14 12.84 -31.54
CA LYS A 300 -3.77 14.20 -31.99
C LYS A 300 -3.63 14.37 -33.50
N ASP A 301 -4.07 13.38 -34.28
CA ASP A 301 -4.23 13.49 -35.74
C ASP A 301 -5.71 13.30 -36.12
#